data_AF-G2SR56-F1
#
_entry.id   AF-G2SR56-F1
#
_cell.length_a   1.000
_cell.length_b   1.000
_cell.length_c   1.000
_cell.angle_alpha   90.00
_cell.angle_beta   90.00
_cell.angle_gamma   90.00
#
_symmetry.space_group_name_H-M   'P 1'
#
loop_
_entity.id
_entity.type
_entity.pdbx_description
1 polymer ?
#
loop_
_entity_poly.entity_id
_entity_poly.type
_entity_poly.pdbx_seq_one_letter_code
_entity_poly.pdbx_strand_id
1 'polypeptide(L)'
;MSYFNIVNLIEAGRKALEDENYWSAISVALSLPSICSRIEFADEGDRYKNYKWIDKTGHGKVKKYTSWKDKKCYTDFCGKFIHDGWIKAVLGNSFPEVLYSFRCDFVHDGIVNMIDNDPVGDDDNPDDSDKVSKEIYLLLGGESLEYTEYRIIDIGVLCQKIFDNIYCWCFRKNPSEFKYTRVFDIKNDDEDRKLYKKLLEGKISDCSSDLNEFYSEIENKKKERENNN
;
A
#
# COMPACT_ATOMS: atom_id res chain seq x y z
N MET A 1 23.68 -1.97 -1.28
CA MET A 1 22.57 -1.23 -0.66
C MET A 1 21.36 -2.11 -0.67
N SER A 2 20.85 -2.37 0.51
CA SER A 2 19.62 -3.13 0.71
C SER A 2 18.42 -2.29 0.30
N TYR A 3 17.33 -2.99 0.03
CA TYR A 3 16.11 -2.37 -0.46
C TYR A 3 14.92 -2.90 0.31
N PHE A 4 14.00 -1.99 0.62
CA PHE A 4 12.64 -2.36 0.96
C PHE A 4 11.76 -2.19 -0.28
N ASN A 5 11.13 -3.29 -0.67
CA ASN A 5 10.10 -3.31 -1.70
C ASN A 5 8.75 -3.74 -1.11
N ILE A 6 7.69 -3.62 -1.91
CA ILE A 6 6.33 -3.96 -1.48
C ILE A 6 6.21 -5.43 -1.11
N VAL A 7 6.91 -6.32 -1.81
CA VAL A 7 6.91 -7.76 -1.51
C VAL A 7 7.47 -8.02 -0.11
N ASN A 8 8.57 -7.35 0.28
CA ASN A 8 9.10 -7.48 1.65
C ASN A 8 8.10 -7.00 2.71
N LEU A 9 7.32 -5.96 2.40
CA LEU A 9 6.28 -5.47 3.30
C LEU A 9 5.11 -6.45 3.42
N ILE A 10 4.71 -7.11 2.34
CA ILE A 10 3.71 -8.19 2.35
C ILE A 10 4.19 -9.36 3.21
N GLU A 11 5.43 -9.80 3.03
CA GLU A 11 6.01 -10.90 3.82
C GLU A 11 6.12 -10.54 5.30
N ALA A 12 6.45 -9.30 5.63
CA ALA A 12 6.41 -8.82 7.02
C ALA A 12 4.98 -8.87 7.61
N GLY A 13 3.96 -8.52 6.82
CA GLY A 13 2.55 -8.63 7.22
C GLY A 13 2.11 -10.07 7.44
N ARG A 14 2.52 -11.00 6.57
CA ARG A 14 2.26 -12.45 6.73
C ARG A 14 2.96 -13.03 7.96
N LYS A 15 4.24 -12.69 8.16
CA LYS A 15 4.98 -13.08 9.37
C LYS A 15 4.28 -12.60 10.65
N ALA A 16 3.74 -11.38 10.63
CA ALA A 16 2.96 -10.86 11.75
C ALA A 16 1.68 -11.66 12.01
N LEU A 17 1.01 -12.20 10.98
CA LEU A 17 -0.12 -13.12 11.18
C LEU A 17 0.33 -14.44 11.82
N GLU A 18 1.43 -15.02 11.34
CA GLU A 18 2.00 -16.25 11.91
C GLU A 18 2.39 -16.10 13.38
N ASP A 19 2.87 -14.91 13.75
CA ASP A 19 3.27 -14.57 15.13
C ASP A 19 2.09 -14.04 15.97
N GLU A 20 0.85 -14.17 15.49
CA GLU A 20 -0.39 -13.70 16.15
C GLU A 20 -0.40 -12.19 16.48
N ASN A 21 0.42 -11.41 15.77
CA ASN A 21 0.49 -9.96 15.90
C ASN A 21 -0.49 -9.27 14.93
N TYR A 22 -1.79 -9.48 15.21
CA TYR A 22 -2.88 -9.05 14.33
C TYR A 22 -2.94 -7.54 14.09
N TRP A 23 -2.58 -6.71 15.09
CA TRP A 23 -2.53 -5.26 14.93
C TRP A 23 -1.52 -4.84 13.86
N SER A 24 -0.34 -5.46 13.89
CA SER A 24 0.70 -5.20 12.90
C SER A 24 0.29 -5.72 11.53
N ALA A 25 -0.27 -6.94 11.48
CA ALA A 25 -0.74 -7.53 10.23
C ALA A 25 -1.80 -6.67 9.54
N ILE A 26 -2.86 -6.27 10.25
CA ILE A 26 -3.94 -5.47 9.66
C ILE A 26 -3.49 -4.05 9.31
N SER A 27 -2.61 -3.44 10.12
CA SER A 27 -2.01 -2.14 9.80
C SER A 27 -1.25 -2.19 8.48
N VAL A 28 -0.48 -3.26 8.24
CA VAL A 28 0.23 -3.47 6.97
C VAL A 28 -0.78 -3.73 5.85
N ALA A 29 -1.73 -4.64 6.03
CA ALA A 29 -2.74 -4.99 5.03
C ALA A 29 -3.51 -3.77 4.54
N LEU A 30 -4.02 -2.94 5.46
CA LEU A 30 -4.78 -1.73 5.15
C LEU A 30 -3.89 -0.60 4.60
N SER A 31 -2.58 -0.60 4.84
CA SER A 31 -1.67 0.42 4.28
C SER A 31 -1.24 0.11 2.84
N LEU A 32 -1.21 -1.17 2.46
CA LEU A 32 -0.69 -1.60 1.16
C LEU A 32 -1.44 -1.00 -0.03
N PRO A 33 -2.79 -0.93 -0.09
CA PRO A 33 -3.47 -0.29 -1.21
C PRO A 33 -3.11 1.20 -1.38
N SER A 34 -2.86 1.93 -0.29
CA SER A 34 -2.37 3.31 -0.35
C SER A 34 -0.99 3.42 -0.99
N ILE A 35 -0.10 2.47 -0.70
CA ILE A 35 1.25 2.43 -1.28
C ILE A 35 1.16 2.05 -2.76
N CYS A 36 0.45 0.96 -3.07
CA CYS A 36 0.37 0.41 -4.41
C CYS A 36 -0.35 1.34 -5.39
N SER A 37 -1.42 2.02 -4.95
CA SER A 37 -2.13 2.99 -5.80
C SER A 37 -1.25 4.15 -6.27
N ARG A 38 -0.25 4.55 -5.48
CA ARG A 38 0.70 5.62 -5.86
C ARG A 38 1.69 5.18 -6.93
N ILE A 39 1.96 3.89 -7.01
CA ILE A 39 2.77 3.29 -8.08
C ILE A 39 1.90 3.13 -9.32
N GLU A 40 0.74 2.50 -9.17
CA GLU A 40 -0.15 2.21 -10.28
C GLU A 40 -0.61 3.47 -11.01
N PHE A 41 -0.95 4.52 -10.26
CA PHE A 41 -1.55 5.74 -10.81
C PHE A 41 -0.54 6.89 -10.91
N ALA A 42 0.77 6.60 -10.93
CA ALA A 42 1.85 7.59 -10.96
C ALA A 42 1.70 8.59 -12.11
N ASP A 43 1.33 8.08 -13.30
CA ASP A 43 1.25 8.82 -14.55
C ASP A 43 -0.15 9.43 -14.81
N GLU A 44 -1.14 9.10 -14.00
CA GLU A 44 -2.53 9.57 -14.12
C GLU A 44 -2.79 10.79 -13.21
N GLY A 45 -1.89 11.77 -13.25
CA GLY A 45 -1.89 12.93 -12.34
C GLY A 45 -3.22 13.69 -12.29
N ASP A 46 -3.86 13.93 -13.44
CA ASP A 46 -5.12 14.67 -13.51
C ASP A 46 -6.28 13.97 -12.78
N ARG A 47 -6.27 12.63 -12.79
CA ARG A 47 -7.31 11.83 -12.16
C ARG A 47 -7.05 11.69 -10.66
N TYR A 48 -5.80 11.41 -10.28
CA TYR A 48 -5.45 10.95 -8.92
C TYR A 48 -4.67 11.95 -8.08
N LYS A 49 -4.30 13.12 -8.61
CA LYS A 49 -3.64 14.19 -7.87
C LYS A 49 -4.47 15.48 -7.93
N ASN A 50 -4.42 16.24 -6.85
CA ASN A 50 -4.85 17.63 -6.84
C ASN A 50 -3.83 18.46 -7.62
N TYR A 51 -4.28 19.54 -8.25
CA TYR A 51 -3.38 20.44 -8.97
C TYR A 51 -3.80 21.90 -8.82
N LYS A 52 -2.83 22.79 -9.02
CA LYS A 52 -3.04 24.23 -9.17
C LYS A 52 -2.48 24.67 -10.50
N TRP A 53 -3.14 25.63 -11.14
CA TRP A 53 -2.57 26.30 -12.31
C TRP A 53 -1.51 27.29 -11.84
N ILE A 54 -0.31 27.21 -12.41
CA ILE A 54 0.75 28.19 -12.22
C ILE A 54 1.08 28.86 -13.55
N ASP A 55 1.36 30.16 -13.50
CA ASP A 55 1.79 30.89 -14.68
C ASP A 55 3.21 30.45 -15.06
N LYS A 56 3.39 30.22 -16.35
CA LYS A 56 4.68 29.95 -16.98
C LYS A 56 5.21 31.27 -17.52
N THR A 57 6.52 31.46 -17.46
CA THR A 57 7.21 32.57 -18.14
C THR A 57 6.87 32.53 -19.63
N GLY A 58 6.22 33.58 -20.14
CA GLY A 58 5.83 33.71 -21.55
C GLY A 58 4.34 33.46 -21.88
N HIS A 59 3.41 33.87 -21.01
CA HIS A 59 1.94 33.85 -21.26
C HIS A 59 1.32 32.44 -21.44
N GLY A 60 1.72 31.47 -20.60
CA GLY A 60 1.07 30.15 -20.54
C GLY A 60 0.74 29.74 -19.11
N LYS A 61 -0.15 28.77 -18.91
CA LYS A 61 -0.39 28.12 -17.60
C LYS A 61 0.00 26.66 -17.66
N VAL A 62 0.62 26.16 -16.59
CA VAL A 62 0.94 24.73 -16.43
C VAL A 62 0.34 24.20 -15.13
N LYS A 63 -0.06 22.93 -15.13
CA LYS A 63 -0.54 22.25 -13.91
C LYS A 63 0.64 21.91 -13.02
N LYS A 64 0.60 22.39 -11.79
CA LYS A 64 1.47 21.92 -10.70
C LYS A 64 0.66 20.97 -9.83
N TYR A 65 0.93 19.68 -9.92
CA TYR A 65 0.33 18.68 -9.04
C TYR A 65 0.84 18.86 -7.60
N THR A 66 -0.04 18.69 -6.62
CA THR A 66 0.26 18.94 -5.20
C THR A 66 0.19 17.66 -4.38
N SER A 67 -1.01 17.22 -4.01
CA SER A 67 -1.25 16.06 -3.15
C SER A 67 -2.05 14.99 -3.89
N TRP A 68 -1.93 13.75 -3.46
CA TRP A 68 -2.75 12.65 -3.94
C TRP A 68 -4.18 12.78 -3.43
N LYS A 69 -5.16 12.38 -4.25
CA LYS A 69 -6.55 12.20 -3.85
C LYS A 69 -6.66 10.86 -3.13
N ASP A 70 -6.23 10.81 -1.88
CA ASP A 70 -5.94 9.57 -1.14
C ASP A 70 -7.10 8.57 -1.14
N LYS A 71 -8.32 8.98 -0.73
CA LYS A 71 -9.54 8.15 -0.81
C LYS A 71 -9.74 7.56 -2.20
N LYS A 72 -9.72 8.41 -3.23
CA LYS A 72 -9.92 7.98 -4.62
C LYS A 72 -8.85 7.00 -5.10
N CYS A 73 -7.58 7.23 -4.75
CA CYS A 73 -6.50 6.32 -5.14
C CYS A 73 -6.69 4.96 -4.48
N TYR A 74 -7.04 4.96 -3.20
CA TYR A 74 -7.25 3.74 -2.43
C TYR A 74 -8.45 2.94 -2.94
N THR A 75 -9.61 3.57 -3.09
CA THR A 75 -10.84 2.88 -3.50
C THR A 75 -10.76 2.40 -4.95
N ASP A 76 -10.28 3.23 -5.88
CA ASP A 76 -10.08 2.81 -7.27
C ASP A 76 -9.05 1.65 -7.36
N PHE A 77 -8.00 1.64 -6.53
CA PHE A 77 -7.03 0.53 -6.50
C PHE A 77 -7.66 -0.76 -5.96
N CYS A 78 -8.35 -0.69 -4.82
CA CYS A 78 -9.03 -1.84 -4.24
C CYS A 78 -10.06 -2.42 -5.22
N GLY A 79 -10.91 -1.58 -5.82
CA GLY A 79 -11.90 -2.03 -6.79
C GLY A 79 -11.30 -2.67 -8.04
N LYS A 80 -10.12 -2.22 -8.49
CA LYS A 80 -9.43 -2.74 -9.68
C LYS A 80 -8.58 -3.98 -9.43
N PHE A 81 -8.02 -4.16 -8.23
CA PHE A 81 -6.98 -5.18 -8.01
C PHE A 81 -7.24 -6.13 -6.84
N ILE A 82 -8.23 -5.83 -6.00
CA ILE A 82 -8.70 -6.76 -4.97
C ILE A 82 -9.96 -7.44 -5.52
N HIS A 83 -9.77 -8.59 -6.16
CA HIS A 83 -10.82 -9.39 -6.77
C HIS A 83 -11.02 -10.67 -5.97
N ASP A 84 -11.43 -10.51 -4.72
CA ASP A 84 -11.70 -11.65 -3.85
C ASP A 84 -13.20 -11.73 -3.54
N GLY A 85 -13.78 -12.90 -3.87
CA GLY A 85 -15.21 -13.15 -3.66
C GLY A 85 -15.60 -13.19 -2.19
N TRP A 86 -14.68 -13.60 -1.31
CA TRP A 86 -14.91 -13.60 0.13
C TRP A 86 -14.92 -12.17 0.68
N ILE A 87 -13.99 -11.31 0.25
CA ILE A 87 -13.99 -9.88 0.66
C ILE A 87 -15.31 -9.22 0.26
N LYS A 88 -15.77 -9.42 -0.99
CA LYS A 88 -17.05 -8.87 -1.45
C LYS A 88 -18.25 -9.44 -0.71
N ALA A 89 -18.23 -10.73 -0.38
CA ALA A 89 -19.31 -11.35 0.38
C ALA A 89 -19.41 -10.79 1.80
N VAL A 90 -18.26 -10.54 2.45
CA VAL A 90 -18.24 -10.07 3.85
C VAL A 90 -18.39 -8.55 3.96
N LEU A 91 -17.83 -7.77 3.04
CA LEU A 91 -17.84 -6.31 3.09
C LEU A 91 -18.84 -5.65 2.13
N GLY A 92 -19.50 -6.42 1.26
CA GLY A 92 -20.44 -5.91 0.27
C GLY A 92 -19.77 -5.35 -1.00
N ASN A 93 -20.60 -4.76 -1.87
CA ASN A 93 -20.14 -4.23 -3.17
C ASN A 93 -19.29 -2.94 -3.02
N SER A 94 -19.54 -2.17 -1.96
CA SER A 94 -18.77 -0.99 -1.54
C SER A 94 -17.54 -1.34 -0.70
N PHE A 95 -17.05 -2.59 -0.76
CA PHE A 95 -15.86 -2.99 0.00
C PHE A 95 -14.64 -2.06 -0.16
N PRO A 96 -14.36 -1.41 -1.32
CA PRO A 96 -13.24 -0.48 -1.42
C PRO A 96 -13.38 0.70 -0.45
N GLU A 97 -14.58 1.25 -0.33
CA GLU A 97 -14.94 2.33 0.57
C GLU A 97 -14.90 1.89 2.04
N VAL A 98 -15.41 0.69 2.34
CA VAL A 98 -15.34 0.08 3.68
C VAL A 98 -13.89 -0.12 4.11
N LEU A 99 -13.05 -0.70 3.24
CA LEU A 99 -11.61 -0.87 3.51
C LEU A 99 -10.89 0.47 3.68
N TYR A 100 -11.32 1.53 3.01
CA TYR A 100 -10.76 2.87 3.22
C TYR A 100 -11.14 3.43 4.59
N SER A 101 -12.41 3.27 5.01
CA SER A 101 -12.84 3.64 6.36
C SER A 101 -12.04 2.87 7.41
N PHE A 102 -11.90 1.56 7.22
CA PHE A 102 -11.10 0.70 8.11
C PHE A 102 -9.68 1.20 8.26
N ARG A 103 -9.04 1.57 7.14
CA ARG A 103 -7.70 2.13 7.21
C ARG A 103 -7.68 3.42 8.03
N CYS A 104 -8.62 4.34 7.81
CA CYS A 104 -8.68 5.58 8.57
C CYS A 104 -8.86 5.30 10.07
N ASP A 105 -9.90 4.55 10.41
CA ASP A 105 -10.26 4.28 11.81
C ASP A 105 -9.16 3.50 12.52
N PHE A 106 -8.62 2.45 11.89
CA PHE A 106 -7.64 1.56 12.51
C PHE A 106 -6.22 2.15 12.52
N VAL A 107 -5.74 2.68 11.38
CA VAL A 107 -4.35 3.10 11.22
C VAL A 107 -4.13 4.54 11.71
N HIS A 108 -5.13 5.42 11.56
CA HIS A 108 -4.99 6.83 11.97
C HIS A 108 -5.57 7.08 13.35
N ASP A 109 -6.74 6.54 13.66
CA ASP A 109 -7.44 6.84 14.92
C ASP A 109 -7.26 5.74 15.99
N GLY A 110 -6.75 4.57 15.63
CA GLY A 110 -6.57 3.43 16.54
C GLY A 110 -7.89 2.84 17.04
N ILE A 111 -8.97 3.02 16.28
CA ILE A 111 -10.33 2.58 16.61
C ILE A 111 -10.60 1.21 15.98
N VAL A 112 -11.12 0.30 16.80
CA VAL A 112 -11.41 -1.09 16.39
C VAL A 112 -12.92 -1.32 16.16
N ASN A 113 -13.77 -0.50 16.79
CA ASN A 113 -15.21 -0.54 16.60
C ASN A 113 -15.57 0.35 15.41
N MET A 114 -15.96 -0.29 14.31
CA MET A 114 -16.18 0.41 13.04
C MET A 114 -17.65 0.36 12.66
N ILE A 115 -18.12 1.44 12.06
CA ILE A 115 -19.47 1.53 11.51
C ILE A 115 -19.32 1.59 9.99
N ASP A 116 -19.99 0.68 9.28
CA ASP A 116 -20.11 0.75 7.84
C ASP A 116 -20.99 1.96 7.48
N ASN A 117 -20.33 3.07 7.19
CA ASN A 117 -20.98 4.35 6.89
C ASN A 117 -21.38 4.49 5.42
N ASP A 118 -21.12 3.49 4.56
CA ASP A 118 -21.46 3.56 3.13
C ASP A 118 -22.62 2.59 2.82
N PRO A 119 -23.88 3.06 2.91
CA PRO A 119 -25.03 2.20 2.74
C PRO A 119 -25.06 1.64 1.32
N VAL A 120 -25.09 0.31 1.22
CA VAL A 120 -25.36 -0.40 -0.02
C VAL A 120 -26.75 0.01 -0.51
N GLY A 121 -26.80 0.89 -1.51
CA GLY A 121 -28.01 1.28 -2.20
C GLY A 121 -27.67 1.68 -3.63
N ASP A 122 -28.46 1.23 -4.58
CA ASP A 122 -28.42 1.71 -5.95
C ASP A 122 -28.60 3.24 -5.92
N ASP A 123 -27.66 3.99 -6.52
CA ASP A 123 -27.72 5.47 -6.60
C ASP A 123 -29.00 5.99 -7.29
N ASP A 124 -29.74 5.09 -7.94
CA ASP A 124 -30.96 5.38 -8.70
C ASP A 124 -32.25 5.38 -7.86
N ASN A 125 -32.23 5.03 -6.56
CA ASN A 125 -33.44 5.05 -5.73
C ASN A 125 -33.31 5.88 -4.43
N PRO A 126 -33.72 7.17 -4.46
CA PRO A 126 -33.58 8.09 -3.33
C PRO A 126 -34.56 7.86 -2.17
N ASP A 127 -35.47 6.87 -2.25
CA ASP A 127 -36.50 6.57 -1.23
C ASP A 127 -36.17 5.33 -0.38
N ASP A 128 -34.91 4.87 -0.41
CA ASP A 128 -34.47 3.73 0.40
C ASP A 128 -34.14 4.21 1.83
N SER A 129 -35.17 4.18 2.67
CA SER A 129 -35.11 4.50 4.11
C SER A 129 -34.52 3.36 4.96
N ASP A 130 -34.15 2.23 4.36
CA ASP A 130 -33.53 1.06 5.01
C ASP A 130 -31.98 1.06 4.91
N LYS A 131 -31.37 2.24 4.75
CA LYS A 131 -29.91 2.45 4.81
C LYS A 131 -29.39 2.31 6.25
N VAL A 132 -29.41 1.09 6.77
CA VAL A 132 -28.89 0.77 8.10
C VAL A 132 -27.37 0.60 8.01
N SER A 133 -26.64 1.54 8.62
CA SER A 133 -25.20 1.38 8.85
C SER A 133 -24.97 0.13 9.70
N LYS A 134 -24.18 -0.82 9.21
CA LYS A 134 -23.88 -2.05 9.96
C LYS A 134 -22.67 -1.85 10.86
N GLU A 135 -22.77 -2.28 12.10
CA GLU A 135 -21.59 -2.34 12.97
C GLU A 135 -20.66 -3.45 12.49
N ILE A 136 -19.35 -3.23 12.60
CA ILE A 136 -18.36 -4.24 12.24
C ILE A 136 -17.52 -4.60 13.46
N TYR A 137 -17.60 -5.89 13.79
CA TYR A 137 -16.86 -6.54 14.85
C TYR A 137 -15.72 -7.34 14.25
N LEU A 138 -14.53 -7.18 14.80
CA LEU A 138 -13.37 -7.96 14.39
C LEU A 138 -13.23 -9.22 15.27
N LEU A 139 -12.97 -10.34 14.62
CA LEU A 139 -12.80 -11.66 15.23
C LEU A 139 -11.37 -12.17 15.01
N LEU A 140 -10.87 -12.92 16.00
CA LEU A 140 -9.63 -13.68 15.90
C LEU A 140 -9.96 -15.18 15.97
N GLY A 141 -9.74 -15.91 14.87
CA GLY A 141 -9.82 -17.37 14.87
C GLY A 141 -11.24 -17.91 14.81
N GLY A 142 -11.99 -17.57 13.75
CA GLY A 142 -13.32 -18.13 13.51
C GLY A 142 -13.88 -17.84 12.12
N GLU A 143 -15.19 -18.02 11.97
CA GLU A 143 -15.89 -17.77 10.71
C GLU A 143 -16.42 -16.33 10.67
N SER A 144 -16.22 -15.65 9.53
CA SER A 144 -16.86 -14.36 9.29
C SER A 144 -18.35 -14.55 9.03
N LEU A 145 -19.16 -13.74 9.69
CA LEU A 145 -20.62 -13.85 9.67
C LEU A 145 -21.25 -12.50 9.30
N GLU A 146 -22.32 -12.53 8.52
CA GLU A 146 -23.13 -11.36 8.21
C GLU A 146 -24.51 -11.50 8.84
N TYR A 147 -24.91 -10.46 9.59
CA TYR A 147 -26.24 -10.28 10.13
C TYR A 147 -26.88 -9.01 9.57
N THR A 148 -28.15 -8.79 9.90
CA THR A 148 -28.89 -7.60 9.47
C THR A 148 -28.28 -6.32 10.02
N GLU A 149 -27.88 -6.31 11.30
CA GLU A 149 -27.41 -5.11 12.01
C GLU A 149 -25.89 -5.01 12.10
N TYR A 150 -25.17 -6.13 11.96
CA TYR A 150 -23.72 -6.15 12.12
C TYR A 150 -23.04 -7.23 11.30
N ARG A 151 -21.72 -7.12 11.17
CA ARG A 151 -20.83 -8.10 10.54
C ARG A 151 -19.72 -8.48 11.51
N ILE A 152 -19.35 -9.75 11.51
CA ILE A 152 -18.20 -10.27 12.23
C ILE A 152 -17.15 -10.67 11.18
N ILE A 153 -15.94 -10.16 11.31
CA ILE A 153 -14.88 -10.35 10.30
C ILE A 153 -13.64 -10.95 10.96
N ASP A 154 -13.23 -12.13 10.49
CA ASP A 154 -11.94 -12.70 10.88
C ASP A 154 -10.79 -11.85 10.28
N ILE A 155 -9.97 -11.28 11.17
CA ILE A 155 -8.84 -10.41 10.78
C ILE A 155 -7.79 -11.19 9.98
N GLY A 156 -7.50 -12.42 10.38
CA GLY A 156 -6.49 -13.25 9.73
C GLY A 156 -6.85 -13.52 8.28
N VAL A 157 -8.10 -13.92 8.04
CA VAL A 157 -8.61 -14.14 6.69
C VAL A 157 -8.61 -12.83 5.89
N LEU A 158 -9.10 -11.73 6.45
CA LEU A 158 -9.11 -10.43 5.76
C LEU A 158 -7.71 -10.00 5.33
N CYS A 159 -6.74 -10.05 6.24
CA CYS A 159 -5.35 -9.68 5.96
C CYS A 159 -4.77 -10.57 4.87
N GLN A 160 -4.93 -11.90 4.97
CA GLN A 160 -4.40 -12.84 3.99
C GLN A 160 -4.99 -12.59 2.60
N LYS A 161 -6.30 -12.35 2.50
CA LYS A 161 -6.95 -12.02 1.22
C LYS A 161 -6.41 -10.73 0.60
N ILE A 162 -6.19 -9.69 1.40
CA ILE A 162 -5.58 -8.45 0.91
C ILE A 162 -4.14 -8.72 0.44
N PHE A 163 -3.33 -9.41 1.24
CA PHE A 163 -1.96 -9.76 0.90
C PHE A 163 -1.87 -10.56 -0.41
N ASP A 164 -2.71 -11.57 -0.60
CA ASP A 164 -2.69 -12.41 -1.79
C ASP A 164 -3.04 -11.64 -3.06
N ASN A 165 -4.06 -10.77 -2.99
CA ASN A 165 -4.44 -9.93 -4.14
C ASN A 165 -3.34 -8.95 -4.51
N ILE A 166 -2.75 -8.28 -3.52
CA ILE A 166 -1.67 -7.31 -3.75
C ILE A 166 -0.39 -8.01 -4.22
N TYR A 167 -0.07 -9.18 -3.68
CA TYR A 167 1.06 -9.99 -4.15
C TYR A 167 0.88 -10.38 -5.62
N CYS A 168 -0.33 -10.79 -6.03
CA CYS A 168 -0.65 -11.08 -7.43
C CYS A 168 -0.49 -9.84 -8.32
N TRP A 169 -0.95 -8.67 -7.87
CA TRP A 169 -0.72 -7.41 -8.57
C TRP A 169 0.78 -7.11 -8.71
N CYS A 170 1.57 -7.27 -7.64
CA CYS A 170 3.02 -7.08 -7.65
C CYS A 170 3.67 -7.94 -8.73
N PHE A 171 3.34 -9.24 -8.75
CA PHE A 171 3.92 -10.18 -9.71
C PHE A 171 3.60 -9.80 -11.16
N ARG A 172 2.36 -9.39 -11.45
CA ARG A 172 1.93 -8.97 -12.80
C ARG A 172 2.61 -7.70 -13.28
N LYS A 173 2.93 -6.78 -12.36
CA LYS A 173 3.61 -5.52 -12.66
C LYS A 173 5.12 -5.65 -12.71
N ASN A 174 5.64 -6.85 -12.50
CA ASN A 174 7.06 -7.15 -12.39
C ASN A 174 7.71 -6.36 -11.23
N PRO A 175 7.90 -6.97 -10.05
CA PRO A 175 8.47 -6.27 -8.90
C PRO A 175 9.87 -5.69 -9.15
N SER A 176 10.59 -6.12 -10.20
CA SER A 176 11.87 -5.55 -10.64
C SER A 176 11.76 -4.08 -11.09
N GLU A 177 10.57 -3.67 -11.53
CA GLU A 177 10.29 -2.33 -12.09
C GLU A 177 9.80 -1.34 -11.03
N PHE A 178 9.55 -1.81 -9.81
CA PHE A 178 9.09 -0.95 -8.73
C PHE A 178 10.18 -0.01 -8.23
N LYS A 179 9.76 1.19 -7.86
CA LYS A 179 10.65 2.14 -7.19
C LYS A 179 11.02 1.60 -5.80
N TYR A 180 12.27 1.19 -5.65
CA TYR A 180 12.82 0.70 -4.39
C TYR A 180 13.10 1.82 -3.39
N THR A 181 12.82 1.55 -2.10
CA THR A 181 13.31 2.39 -1.01
C THR A 181 14.66 1.88 -0.56
N ARG A 182 15.70 2.70 -0.79
CA ARG A 182 17.10 2.40 -0.48
C ARG A 182 17.33 2.48 1.03
N VAL A 183 17.94 1.45 1.62
CA VAL A 183 18.26 1.39 3.05
C VAL A 183 19.65 0.79 3.28
N PHE A 184 20.29 1.17 4.38
CA PHE A 184 21.53 0.55 4.84
C PHE A 184 21.20 -0.60 5.80
N ASP A 185 21.35 -1.85 5.35
CA ASP A 185 21.31 -2.99 6.26
C ASP A 185 22.70 -3.27 6.83
N ILE A 186 23.14 -2.41 7.75
CA ILE A 186 24.45 -2.57 8.41
C ILE A 186 24.56 -3.87 9.23
N LYS A 187 23.43 -4.51 9.53
CA LYS A 187 23.38 -5.74 10.34
C LYS A 187 23.69 -6.96 9.47
N ASN A 188 23.08 -7.05 8.30
CA ASN A 188 23.13 -8.26 7.47
C ASN A 188 23.87 -8.09 6.14
N ASP A 189 24.22 -6.87 5.72
CA ASP A 189 24.94 -6.61 4.46
C ASP A 189 26.29 -5.89 4.73
N ASP A 190 27.39 -6.61 4.51
CA ASP A 190 28.75 -6.07 4.66
C ASP A 190 29.09 -4.99 3.64
N GLU A 191 28.51 -5.00 2.45
CA GLU A 191 28.70 -3.95 1.46
C GLU A 191 27.97 -2.67 1.87
N ASP A 192 26.79 -2.79 2.49
CA ASP A 192 26.08 -1.66 3.09
C ASP A 192 26.88 -1.04 4.22
N ARG A 193 27.49 -1.89 5.07
CA ARG A 193 28.38 -1.45 6.15
C ARG A 193 29.61 -0.71 5.62
N LYS A 194 30.23 -1.21 4.55
CA LYS A 194 31.39 -0.54 3.90
C LYS A 194 30.99 0.80 3.29
N LEU A 195 29.87 0.85 2.58
CA LEU A 195 29.36 2.08 1.97
C LEU A 195 29.00 3.11 3.03
N TYR A 196 28.31 2.70 4.09
CA TYR A 196 28.00 3.57 5.22
C TYR A 196 29.27 4.17 5.85
N LYS A 197 30.33 3.38 6.05
CA LYS A 197 31.62 3.89 6.54
C LYS A 197 32.26 4.91 5.58
N LYS A 198 32.21 4.66 4.27
CA LYS A 198 32.73 5.61 3.27
C LYS A 198 32.00 6.95 3.29
N LEU A 199 30.68 6.95 3.52
CA LEU A 199 29.88 8.16 3.71
C LEU A 199 30.33 8.93 4.95
N LEU A 200 30.53 8.24 6.09
CA LEU A 200 30.99 8.87 7.33
C LEU A 200 32.40 9.47 7.21
N GLU A 201 33.28 8.86 6.42
CA GLU A 201 34.63 9.35 6.17
C GLU A 201 34.69 10.56 5.21
N GLY A 202 33.55 11.06 4.73
CA GLY A 202 33.48 12.18 3.79
C GLY A 202 34.11 11.89 2.42
N LYS A 203 34.34 10.60 2.11
CA LYS A 203 34.97 10.14 0.85
C LYS A 203 34.01 10.05 -0.32
N ILE A 204 32.72 10.25 -0.06
CA ILE A 204 31.68 10.43 -1.06
C ILE A 204 31.26 11.89 -0.90
N SER A 205 31.57 12.74 -1.89
CA SER A 205 31.16 14.14 -1.83
C SER A 205 29.63 14.23 -1.88
N ASP A 206 29.03 15.31 -1.35
CA ASP A 206 27.58 15.55 -1.29
C ASP A 206 26.88 15.57 -2.68
N CYS A 207 27.58 15.26 -3.77
CA CYS A 207 27.01 15.22 -5.10
C CYS A 207 26.30 13.88 -5.39
N SER A 208 25.02 13.97 -5.72
CA SER A 208 24.16 12.87 -6.21
C SER A 208 24.83 12.00 -7.30
N SER A 209 25.76 12.57 -8.09
CA SER A 209 26.54 11.87 -9.11
C SER A 209 27.46 10.79 -8.56
N ASP A 210 28.21 11.10 -7.48
CA ASP A 210 29.26 10.22 -6.94
C ASP A 210 28.65 8.99 -6.26
N LEU A 211 27.48 9.19 -5.64
CA LEU A 211 26.64 8.12 -5.13
C LEU A 211 26.15 7.22 -6.28
N ASN A 212 25.62 7.80 -7.36
CA ASN A 212 25.11 7.03 -8.51
C ASN A 212 26.18 6.25 -9.27
N GLU A 213 27.37 6.83 -9.45
CA GLU A 213 28.51 6.16 -10.09
C GLU A 213 29.00 4.97 -9.25
N PHE A 214 29.13 5.16 -7.93
CA PHE A 214 29.47 4.08 -7.01
C PHE A 214 28.40 2.97 -6.97
N TYR A 215 27.12 3.34 -7.14
CA TYR A 215 26.02 2.36 -7.24
C TYR A 215 26.11 1.51 -8.51
N SER A 216 26.41 2.12 -9.65
CA SER A 216 26.61 1.40 -10.91
C SER A 216 27.78 0.42 -10.81
N GLU A 217 28.86 0.78 -10.12
CA GLU A 217 29.97 -0.14 -9.86
C GLU A 217 29.58 -1.35 -8.99
N ILE A 218 28.76 -1.15 -7.96
CA ILE A 218 28.31 -2.25 -7.09
C ILE A 218 27.36 -3.19 -7.85
N GLU A 219 26.41 -2.66 -8.61
CA GLU A 219 25.47 -3.49 -9.39
C GLU A 219 26.20 -4.31 -10.46
N ASN A 220 27.19 -3.72 -11.13
CA ASN A 220 28.01 -4.45 -12.11
C ASN A 220 28.78 -5.59 -11.44
N LYS A 221 29.38 -5.35 -10.26
CA LYS A 221 30.09 -6.40 -9.50
C LYS A 221 29.16 -7.52 -8.99
N LYS A 222 27.90 -7.22 -8.68
CA LYS A 222 26.92 -8.27 -8.32
C LYS A 222 26.54 -9.12 -9.53
N LYS A 223 26.25 -8.51 -10.68
CA LYS A 223 25.97 -9.22 -11.94
C LYS A 223 27.14 -10.08 -12.41
N GLU A 224 28.38 -9.59 -12.25
CA GLU A 224 29.59 -10.37 -12.56
C GLU A 224 29.75 -11.59 -11.66
N ARG A 225 29.30 -11.53 -10.39
CA ARG A 225 29.35 -12.69 -9.48
C ARG A 225 28.24 -13.70 -9.75
N GLU A 226 27.07 -13.23 -10.17
CA GLU A 226 25.93 -14.09 -10.54
C GLU A 226 26.15 -14.81 -11.88
N ASN A 227 26.90 -14.21 -12.81
CA ASN A 227 27.24 -14.83 -14.09
C ASN A 227 28.44 -15.81 -14.02
N ASN A 228 29.21 -15.79 -12.93
CA ASN A 228 30.40 -16.62 -12.73
C ASN A 228 30.17 -17.79 -11.76
N ASN A 229 28.94 -18.00 -11.30
CA ASN A 229 28.49 -19.14 -10.50
C ASN A 229 27.40 -19.91 -11.26
#